data_AF-A0A847UXZ3-F1
#
_entry.id   AF-A0A847UXZ3-F1
#
_cell.length_a   1.000
_cell.length_b   1.000
_cell.length_c   1.000
_cell.angle_alpha   90.00
_cell.angle_beta   90.00
_cell.angle_gamma   90.00
#
_symmetry.space_group_name_H-M   'P 1'
#
loop_
_entity.id
_entity.type
_entity.pdbx_description
1 polymer ?
#
loop_
_entity_poly.entity_id
_entity_poly.type
_entity_poly.pdbx_seq_one_letter_code
_entity_poly.pdbx_strand_id
1 'polypeptide(L)'
;MVNMDYPGPGWGCSAIEGCMSDDAKKLAVKSYCKGVEGELTAWKATLYDVMVSFMDLKDADRGKLLNTVAEIKALVREIESKTSQLESECPLEGVQAAAKDLEDKIGLVRVHYTKALEVLGAGSFGG
;
A
#
# COMPACT_ATOMS: atom_id res chain seq x y z
N MET A 1 -11.13 -10.19 8.12
CA MET A 1 -10.72 -8.79 7.88
C MET A 1 -9.20 -8.75 7.90
N VAL A 2 -8.59 -8.32 6.80
CA VAL A 2 -7.14 -8.00 6.80
C VAL A 2 -6.93 -6.95 7.87
N ASN A 3 -5.88 -7.08 8.68
CA ASN A 3 -5.61 -6.16 9.77
C ASN A 3 -5.33 -4.76 9.20
N MET A 4 -6.37 -3.92 9.09
CA MET A 4 -6.27 -2.54 8.59
C MET A 4 -5.55 -1.62 9.59
N ASP A 5 -5.40 -2.08 10.84
CA ASP A 5 -4.56 -1.50 11.88
C ASP A 5 -3.10 -2.00 11.82
N TYR A 6 -2.67 -2.66 10.74
CA TYR A 6 -1.26 -3.01 10.59
C TYR A 6 -0.43 -1.71 10.51
N PRO A 7 0.51 -1.47 11.45
CA PRO A 7 1.22 -0.20 11.62
C PRO A 7 2.32 0.03 10.57
N GLY A 8 2.11 -0.46 9.34
CA GLY A 8 3.15 -0.58 8.32
C GLY A 8 4.17 -1.68 8.67
N PRO A 9 5.14 -1.96 7.79
CA PRO A 9 6.25 -2.86 8.11
C PRO A 9 6.94 -2.32 9.36
N GLY A 10 6.71 -3.00 10.49
CA GLY A 10 7.26 -2.64 11.79
C GLY A 10 8.75 -2.39 11.63
N TRP A 11 9.17 -1.15 11.92
CA TRP A 11 10.50 -0.64 11.64
C TRP A 11 11.55 -1.49 12.36
N GLY A 12 12.11 -2.46 11.66
CA GLY A 12 13.22 -3.26 12.15
C GLY A 12 14.42 -2.37 12.45
N CYS A 13 15.03 -2.59 13.62
CA CYS A 13 16.12 -1.82 14.24
C CYS A 13 15.65 -0.51 14.94
N SER A 14 14.35 -0.13 14.90
CA SER A 14 13.84 1.23 15.28
C SER A 14 14.52 2.52 14.76
N ALA A 15 15.50 2.56 13.86
CA ALA A 15 15.83 1.58 12.85
C ALA A 15 17.32 1.56 12.51
N ILE A 16 17.63 2.02 11.31
CA ILE A 16 18.81 1.57 10.57
C ILE A 16 20.06 2.38 10.94
N GLU A 17 19.91 3.65 11.34
CA GLU A 17 21.01 4.45 11.88
C GLU A 17 21.52 3.92 13.24
N GLY A 18 20.65 3.26 14.02
CA GLY A 18 21.03 2.60 15.28
C GLY A 18 21.68 1.23 15.09
N CYS A 19 21.68 0.68 13.87
CA CYS A 19 22.30 -0.60 13.60
C CYS A 19 23.83 -0.46 13.65
N MET A 20 24.46 -1.26 14.53
CA MET A 20 25.88 -1.15 14.90
C MET A 20 26.88 -1.49 13.79
N SER A 21 26.43 -2.05 12.66
CA SER A 21 27.29 -2.44 11.54
C SER A 21 26.59 -2.28 10.18
N ASP A 22 27.38 -2.12 9.12
CA ASP A 22 26.85 -1.96 7.76
C ASP A 22 26.09 -3.20 7.28
N ASP A 23 26.47 -4.40 7.75
CA ASP A 23 25.74 -5.64 7.46
C ASP A 23 24.37 -5.66 8.15
N ALA A 24 24.28 -5.16 9.39
CA ALA A 24 23.01 -5.00 10.09
C ALA A 24 22.11 -3.98 9.38
N LYS A 25 22.69 -2.90 8.84
CA LYS A 25 21.94 -1.92 8.04
C LYS A 25 21.36 -2.53 6.77
N LYS A 26 22.17 -3.30 6.02
CA LYS A 26 21.72 -4.00 4.80
C LYS A 26 20.59 -4.98 5.10
N LEU A 27 20.69 -5.73 6.20
CA LEU A 27 19.66 -6.67 6.61
C LEU A 27 18.35 -5.97 7.02
N ALA A 28 18.44 -4.85 7.73
CA ALA A 28 17.28 -4.05 8.12
C ALA A 28 16.59 -3.44 6.89
N VAL A 29 17.34 -2.87 5.94
CA VAL A 29 16.80 -2.36 4.67
C VAL A 29 16.10 -3.48 3.89
N LYS A 30 16.74 -4.64 3.74
CA LYS A 30 16.16 -5.79 3.03
C LYS A 30 14.85 -6.27 3.68
N SER A 31 14.80 -6.27 5.01
CA SER A 31 13.61 -6.66 5.77
C SER A 31 12.48 -5.64 5.59
N TYR A 32 12.81 -4.36 5.54
CA TYR A 32 11.88 -3.28 5.22
C TYR A 32 11.31 -3.42 3.81
N CYS A 33 12.18 -3.54 2.78
CA CYS A 33 11.77 -3.71 1.38
C CYS A 33 10.77 -4.88 1.25
N LYS A 34 11.05 -6.03 1.90
CA LYS A 34 10.19 -7.21 1.91
C LYS A 34 8.87 -7.00 2.67
N GLY A 35 8.88 -6.21 3.74
CA GLY A 35 7.66 -5.86 4.49
C GLY A 35 6.70 -5.02 3.65
N VAL A 36 7.22 -4.04 2.90
CA VAL A 36 6.44 -3.23 1.95
C VAL A 36 5.82 -4.10 0.86
N GLU A 37 6.59 -5.04 0.28
CA GLU A 37 6.09 -5.99 -0.73
C GLU A 37 4.89 -6.80 -0.20
N GLY A 38 4.99 -7.28 1.04
CA GLY A 38 3.90 -7.99 1.72
C GLY A 38 2.65 -7.13 1.94
N GLU A 39 2.82 -5.89 2.41
CA GLU A 39 1.71 -4.96 2.61
C GLU A 39 1.05 -4.58 1.28
N LEU A 40 1.84 -4.30 0.24
CA LEU A 40 1.33 -3.99 -1.10
C LEU A 40 0.52 -5.17 -1.67
N THR A 41 1.00 -6.39 -1.48
CA THR A 41 0.27 -7.60 -1.90
C THR A 41 -1.09 -7.71 -1.21
N ALA A 42 -1.14 -7.43 0.10
CA ALA A 42 -2.38 -7.43 0.86
C ALA A 42 -3.35 -6.31 0.39
N TRP A 43 -2.83 -5.11 0.09
CA TRP A 43 -3.64 -4.02 -0.46
C TRP A 43 -4.19 -4.34 -1.83
N LYS A 44 -3.40 -4.91 -2.74
CA LYS A 44 -3.90 -5.33 -4.06
C LYS A 44 -5.04 -6.34 -3.95
N ALA A 45 -4.92 -7.31 -3.06
CA ALA A 45 -5.98 -8.27 -2.79
C ALA A 45 -7.24 -7.58 -2.25
N THR A 46 -7.09 -6.66 -1.30
CA THR A 46 -8.21 -5.92 -0.70
C THR A 46 -8.92 -5.00 -1.70
N LEU A 47 -8.15 -4.37 -2.59
CA LEU A 47 -8.66 -3.50 -3.64
C LEU A 47 -9.35 -4.27 -4.77
N TYR A 48 -9.09 -5.58 -4.91
CA TYR A 48 -9.71 -6.40 -5.96
C TYR A 48 -11.22 -6.37 -5.86
N ASP A 49 -11.78 -6.55 -4.66
CA ASP A 49 -13.22 -6.56 -4.44
C ASP A 49 -13.86 -5.22 -4.81
N VAL A 50 -13.17 -4.10 -4.56
CA VAL A 50 -13.63 -2.75 -4.95
C VAL A 50 -13.66 -2.63 -6.46
N MET A 51 -12.65 -3.15 -7.16
CA MET A 51 -12.58 -3.11 -8.62
C MET A 51 -13.68 -3.97 -9.26
N VAL A 52 -13.94 -5.15 -8.72
CA VAL A 52 -15.03 -6.03 -9.16
C VAL A 52 -16.38 -5.35 -8.93
N SER A 53 -16.63 -4.90 -7.70
CA SER A 53 -17.90 -4.23 -7.36
C SER A 53 -18.14 -2.99 -8.22
N PHE A 54 -17.09 -2.21 -8.53
CA PHE A 54 -17.18 -1.07 -9.45
C PHE A 54 -17.63 -1.45 -10.86
N MET A 55 -17.20 -2.61 -11.38
CA MET A 55 -17.64 -3.11 -12.69
C MET A 55 -19.11 -3.55 -12.69
N ASP A 56 -19.65 -3.93 -11.54
CA ASP A 56 -21.04 -4.38 -11.38
C ASP A 56 -22.02 -3.23 -11.06
N LEU A 57 -21.51 -2.04 -10.71
CA LEU A 57 -22.34 -0.86 -10.46
C LEU A 57 -23.07 -0.39 -11.72
N LYS A 58 -24.30 0.10 -11.53
CA LYS A 58 -25.07 0.84 -12.53
C LYS A 58 -24.40 2.18 -12.83
N ASP A 59 -24.63 2.73 -14.03
CA ASP A 59 -23.91 3.92 -14.54
C ASP A 59 -23.91 5.13 -13.59
N ALA A 60 -25.04 5.39 -12.91
CA ALA A 60 -25.15 6.52 -11.97
C ALA A 60 -24.24 6.39 -10.74
N ASP A 61 -24.09 5.18 -10.19
CA ASP A 61 -23.23 4.92 -9.02
C ASP A 61 -21.78 4.70 -9.44
N ARG A 62 -21.56 4.10 -10.63
CA ARG A 62 -20.24 3.99 -11.25
C ARG A 62 -19.62 5.36 -11.47
N GLY A 63 -20.39 6.34 -11.92
CA GLY A 63 -19.93 7.73 -12.07
C GLY A 63 -19.41 8.35 -10.77
N LYS A 64 -20.00 8.00 -9.61
CA LYS A 64 -19.57 8.50 -8.29
C LYS A 64 -18.22 7.95 -7.86
N LEU A 65 -17.86 6.75 -8.32
CA LEU A 65 -16.61 6.08 -7.96
C LEU A 65 -15.51 6.15 -9.02
N LEU A 66 -15.83 6.60 -10.22
CA LEU A 66 -14.90 6.58 -11.35
C LEU A 66 -13.56 7.27 -11.02
N ASN A 67 -13.62 8.46 -10.41
CA ASN A 67 -12.42 9.18 -9.97
C ASN A 67 -11.70 8.44 -8.83
N THR A 68 -12.43 7.97 -7.82
CA THR A 68 -11.84 7.22 -6.69
C THR A 68 -11.09 5.97 -7.15
N VAL A 69 -11.68 5.20 -8.07
CA VAL A 69 -11.06 4.01 -8.66
C VAL A 69 -9.85 4.36 -9.52
N ALA A 70 -9.91 5.46 -10.28
CA ALA A 70 -8.77 5.94 -11.05
C ALA A 70 -7.59 6.31 -10.14
N GLU A 71 -7.83 7.03 -9.04
CA GLU A 71 -6.81 7.39 -8.04
C GLU A 71 -6.20 6.16 -7.38
N ILE A 72 -7.03 5.20 -6.95
CA ILE A 72 -6.54 3.93 -6.39
C ILE A 72 -5.61 3.23 -7.39
N LYS A 73 -6.01 3.14 -8.67
CA LYS A 73 -5.18 2.50 -9.71
C LYS A 73 -3.86 3.24 -9.91
N ALA A 74 -3.88 4.57 -9.91
CA ALA A 74 -2.67 5.39 -10.06
C ALA A 74 -1.71 5.16 -8.88
N LEU A 75 -2.21 5.25 -7.65
CA LEU A 75 -1.42 5.03 -6.43
C LEU A 75 -0.82 3.62 -6.39
N VAL A 76 -1.60 2.58 -6.72
CA VAL A 76 -1.09 1.20 -6.75
C VAL A 76 0.06 1.07 -7.74
N ARG A 77 -0.04 1.64 -8.94
CA ARG A 77 1.04 1.60 -9.94
C ARG A 77 2.30 2.32 -9.48
N GLU A 78 2.14 3.46 -8.82
CA GLU A 78 3.27 4.20 -8.27
C GLU A 78 3.96 3.44 -7.14
N ILE A 79 3.18 2.81 -6.25
CA ILE A 79 3.70 1.96 -5.18
C ILE A 79 4.40 0.73 -5.76
N GLU A 80 3.84 0.08 -6.78
CA GLU A 80 4.47 -1.03 -7.52
C GLU A 80 5.82 -0.60 -8.11
N SER A 81 5.84 0.50 -8.87
CA SER A 81 7.07 1.00 -9.48
C SER A 81 8.16 1.29 -8.46
N LYS A 82 7.80 1.90 -7.32
CA LYS A 82 8.74 2.21 -6.24
C LYS A 82 9.20 0.96 -5.51
N THR A 83 8.32 -0.01 -5.30
CA THR A 83 8.67 -1.30 -4.68
C THR A 83 9.64 -2.07 -5.57
N SER A 84 9.39 -2.14 -6.88
CA SER A 84 10.32 -2.78 -7.83
C SER A 84 11.67 -2.07 -7.89
N GLN A 85 11.69 -0.73 -7.85
CA GLN A 85 12.94 0.03 -7.76
C GLN A 85 13.71 -0.30 -6.47
N LEU A 86 13.00 -0.36 -5.33
CA LEU A 86 13.57 -0.74 -4.05
C LEU A 86 14.07 -2.18 -4.05
N GLU A 87 13.36 -3.14 -4.65
CA GLU A 87 13.84 -4.52 -4.75
C GLU A 87 15.11 -4.64 -5.60
N SER A 88 15.23 -3.85 -6.67
CA SER A 88 16.41 -3.88 -7.54
C SER A 88 17.63 -3.21 -6.92
N GLU A 89 17.43 -2.13 -6.14
CA GLU A 89 18.53 -1.26 -5.70
C GLU A 89 18.75 -1.29 -4.18
N CYS A 90 17.71 -1.62 -3.36
CA CYS A 90 17.56 -1.41 -1.90
C CYS A 90 18.69 -0.53 -1.33
N PRO A 91 18.76 0.75 -1.73
CA PRO A 91 19.91 1.58 -1.45
C PRO A 91 19.97 1.86 0.06
N LEU A 92 21.15 1.74 0.67
CA LEU A 92 21.33 2.08 2.08
C LEU A 92 20.99 3.56 2.36
N GLU A 93 21.26 4.42 1.39
CA GLU A 93 20.92 5.84 1.44
C GLU A 93 19.52 6.10 0.88
N GLY A 94 18.75 6.98 1.55
CA GLY A 94 17.44 7.40 1.07
C GLY A 94 16.29 6.42 1.33
N VAL A 95 16.53 5.25 1.93
CA VAL A 95 15.48 4.28 2.30
C VAL A 95 14.42 4.90 3.20
N GLN A 96 14.77 5.78 4.14
CA GLN A 96 13.78 6.47 4.97
C GLN A 96 12.85 7.38 4.16
N ALA A 97 13.39 8.10 3.17
CA ALA A 97 12.59 8.97 2.33
C ALA A 97 11.67 8.16 1.40
N ALA A 98 12.21 7.09 0.80
CA ALA A 98 11.42 6.14 0.02
C ALA A 98 10.34 5.46 0.87
N ALA A 99 10.68 5.11 2.11
CA ALA A 99 9.78 4.48 3.05
C ALA A 99 8.61 5.37 3.43
N LYS A 100 8.91 6.62 3.77
CA LYS A 100 7.91 7.62 4.11
C LYS A 100 6.97 7.89 2.94
N ASP A 101 7.52 8.03 1.73
CA ASP A 101 6.71 8.25 0.53
C ASP A 101 5.79 7.06 0.22
N LEU A 102 6.25 5.82 0.45
CA LEU A 102 5.41 4.62 0.34
C LEU A 102 4.31 4.58 1.41
N GLU A 103 4.63 4.90 2.65
CA GLU A 103 3.67 4.99 3.75
C GLU A 103 2.58 6.03 3.45
N ASP A 104 2.97 7.22 2.98
CA ASP A 104 2.05 8.28 2.60
C ASP A 104 1.11 7.83 1.45
N LYS A 105 1.64 7.14 0.42
CA LYS A 105 0.83 6.59 -0.68
C LYS A 105 -0.12 5.49 -0.23
N ILE A 106 0.32 4.59 0.65
CA ILE A 106 -0.55 3.57 1.24
C ILE A 106 -1.66 4.24 2.08
N GLY A 107 -1.33 5.31 2.81
CA GLY A 107 -2.30 6.14 3.50
C GLY A 107 -3.37 6.72 2.56
N LEU A 108 -2.97 7.22 1.39
CA LEU A 108 -3.91 7.70 0.37
C LEU A 108 -4.79 6.56 -0.19
N VAL A 109 -4.21 5.38 -0.43
CA VAL A 109 -4.99 4.19 -0.84
C VAL A 109 -6.06 3.87 0.20
N ARG A 110 -5.74 3.91 1.50
CA ARG A 110 -6.71 3.72 2.60
C ARG A 110 -7.85 4.72 2.54
N VAL A 111 -7.55 6.01 2.33
CA VAL A 111 -8.56 7.08 2.23
C VAL A 111 -9.51 6.82 1.06
N HIS A 112 -8.96 6.54 -0.13
CA HIS A 112 -9.78 6.29 -1.31
C HIS A 112 -10.56 4.97 -1.21
N TYR A 113 -9.99 3.94 -0.60
CA TYR A 113 -10.67 2.69 -0.31
C TYR A 113 -11.89 2.91 0.59
N THR A 114 -11.73 3.63 1.71
CA THR A 114 -12.84 3.95 2.62
C THR A 114 -13.95 4.71 1.90
N LYS A 115 -13.60 5.69 1.07
CA LYS A 115 -14.56 6.41 0.23
C LYS A 115 -15.28 5.50 -0.77
N ALA A 116 -14.59 4.48 -1.30
CA ALA A 116 -15.22 3.49 -2.17
C ALA A 116 -16.26 2.66 -1.41
N LEU A 117 -15.96 2.26 -0.18
CA LEU A 117 -16.89 1.50 0.68
C LEU A 117 -18.16 2.27 1.03
N GLU A 118 -18.07 3.60 1.20
CA GLU A 118 -19.25 4.45 1.48
C GLU A 118 -20.30 4.39 0.35
N VAL A 119 -19.86 4.24 -0.90
CA VAL A 119 -20.76 4.18 -2.07
C VAL A 119 -21.23 2.75 -2.32
N LEU A 120 -20.35 1.76 -2.12
CA LEU A 120 -20.64 0.36 -2.33
C LEU A 120 -21.51 -0.24 -1.21
N GLY A 121 -21.57 0.42 -0.05
CA GLY A 121 -22.29 -0.04 1.13
C GLY A 121 -21.54 -1.14 1.87
N ALA A 122 -21.55 -1.08 3.22
CA ALA A 122 -20.85 -2.04 4.08
C ALA A 122 -21.28 -3.51 3.88
N GLY A 123 -22.44 -3.77 3.25
CA GLY A 123 -22.95 -5.10 2.95
C GLY A 123 -22.46 -5.71 1.62
N SER A 124 -21.66 -4.99 0.83
CA SER A 124 -21.14 -5.50 -0.46
C SER A 124 -19.85 -6.31 -0.31
N PHE A 125 -19.23 -6.31 0.88
CA PHE A 125 -17.94 -6.94 1.13
C PHE A 125 -18.05 -7.96 2.26
N GLY A 126 -18.20 -9.22 1.88
CA GLY A 126 -18.18 -10.36 2.80
C GLY A 126 -19.55 -10.70 3.39
N GLY A 127 -20.13 -11.81 2.92
CA GLY A 127 -21.03 -12.64 3.73
C GLY A 127 -20.22 -13.55 4.64
#